data_AF-A0A358SQR0-F1
#
_entry.id   AF-A0A358SQR0-F1
#
_cell.length_a   1.000
_cell.length_b   1.000
_cell.length_c   1.000
_cell.angle_alpha   90.00
_cell.angle_beta   90.00
_cell.angle_gamma   90.00
#
_symmetry.space_group_name_H-M   'P 1'
#
loop_
_entity.id
_entity.type
_entity.pdbx_description
1 polymer ?
#
loop_
_entity_poly.entity_id
_entity_poly.type
_entity_poly.pdbx_seq_one_letter_code
_entity_poly.pdbx_strand_id
1 'polypeptide(L)'
;MGVPVAMLAACAVIAVNVPTVGAAVANRYHQYQITRPAYEARYGLWNKLSIPARFRVNGIHSTLLYNGDVLIMAGSGNNQAFFNAGTFKTLLLNPVTMHEQLIRTPWDLFCAGHIELPDGNILIAGGTARYENLDPVYAAGSMTVVNNDAAQPWTLPKGT
;
A
#
# COMPACT_ATOMS: atom_id res chain seq x y z
N MET A 1 -7.77 -36.48 -46.11
CA MET A 1 -8.03 -36.20 -44.68
C MET A 1 -7.12 -35.13 -44.04
N GLY A 2 -6.09 -34.57 -44.71
CA GLY A 2 -5.14 -33.62 -44.07
C GLY A 2 -5.54 -32.13 -44.02
N VAL A 3 -6.31 -31.65 -44.99
CA VAL A 3 -6.73 -30.23 -45.09
C VAL A 3 -7.60 -29.74 -43.91
N PRO A 4 -8.61 -30.50 -43.42
CA PRO A 4 -9.45 -30.01 -42.31
C PRO A 4 -8.70 -29.95 -40.98
N VAL A 5 -7.73 -30.84 -40.75
CA VAL A 5 -6.91 -30.84 -39.54
C VAL A 5 -5.96 -29.65 -39.52
N ALA A 6 -5.36 -29.31 -40.65
CA ALA A 6 -4.48 -28.13 -40.77
C ALA A 6 -5.26 -26.81 -40.57
N MET A 7 -6.48 -26.71 -41.12
CA MET A 7 -7.33 -25.53 -40.93
C MET A 7 -7.80 -25.39 -39.47
N LEU A 8 -8.19 -26.49 -38.82
CA LEU A 8 -8.54 -26.48 -37.38
C LEU A 8 -7.35 -26.09 -36.51
N ALA A 9 -6.15 -26.60 -36.79
CA ALA A 9 -4.93 -26.22 -36.08
C ALA A 9 -4.62 -24.73 -36.25
N ALA A 10 -4.73 -24.19 -37.47
CA ALA A 10 -4.52 -22.77 -37.73
C ALA A 10 -5.55 -21.89 -37.01
N CYS A 11 -6.84 -22.24 -37.05
CA CYS A 11 -7.89 -21.53 -36.34
C CYS A 11 -7.69 -21.56 -34.82
N ALA A 12 -7.28 -22.70 -34.26
CA ALA A 12 -6.96 -22.81 -32.84
C ALA A 12 -5.76 -21.92 -32.45
N VAL A 13 -4.70 -21.92 -33.26
CA VAL A 13 -3.54 -21.04 -33.04
C VAL A 13 -3.96 -19.56 -33.10
N ILE A 14 -4.76 -19.16 -34.08
CA ILE A 14 -5.26 -17.78 -34.19
C ILE A 14 -6.14 -17.44 -32.97
N ALA A 15 -7.10 -18.29 -32.62
CA ALA A 15 -8.01 -18.04 -31.50
C ALA A 15 -7.28 -17.89 -30.16
N VAL A 16 -6.20 -18.66 -29.95
CA VAL A 16 -5.38 -18.58 -28.73
C VAL A 16 -4.48 -17.33 -28.73
N ASN A 17 -3.99 -16.88 -29.89
CA ASN A 17 -3.04 -15.76 -29.97
C ASN A 17 -3.70 -14.38 -30.15
N VAL A 18 -4.89 -14.30 -30.77
CA VAL A 18 -5.62 -13.04 -31.03
C VAL A 18 -5.88 -12.22 -29.76
N PRO A 19 -6.31 -12.80 -28.62
CA PRO A 19 -6.50 -12.02 -27.39
C PRO A 19 -5.19 -11.38 -26.90
N THR A 20 -4.08 -12.11 -26.93
CA THR A 20 -2.77 -11.63 -26.48
C THR A 20 -2.22 -10.55 -27.41
N VAL A 21 -2.27 -10.78 -28.72
CA VAL A 21 -1.83 -9.79 -29.73
C VAL A 21 -2.72 -8.55 -29.69
N GLY A 22 -4.04 -8.73 -29.57
CA GLY A 22 -5.01 -7.64 -29.42
C GLY A 22 -4.74 -6.79 -28.18
N ALA A 23 -4.52 -7.42 -27.02
CA ALA A 23 -4.17 -6.72 -25.79
C ALA A 23 -2.85 -5.96 -25.90
N ALA A 24 -1.82 -6.55 -26.53
CA ALA A 24 -0.54 -5.89 -26.74
C ALA A 24 -0.66 -4.66 -27.66
N VAL A 25 -1.41 -4.77 -28.76
CA VAL A 25 -1.69 -3.65 -29.66
C VAL A 25 -2.49 -2.56 -28.96
N ALA A 26 -3.54 -2.93 -28.21
CA ALA A 26 -4.34 -1.99 -27.43
C ALA A 26 -3.50 -1.24 -26.40
N ASN A 27 -2.66 -1.95 -25.64
CA ASN A 27 -1.74 -1.34 -24.67
C ASN A 27 -0.74 -0.39 -25.34
N ARG A 28 -0.14 -0.80 -26.47
CA ARG A 28 0.81 0.04 -27.22
C ARG A 28 0.13 1.29 -27.77
N TYR A 29 -1.08 1.16 -28.31
CA TYR A 29 -1.85 2.27 -28.81
C TYR A 29 -2.27 3.23 -27.68
N HIS A 30 -2.70 2.70 -26.55
CA HIS A 30 -3.00 3.48 -25.36
C HIS A 30 -1.77 4.26 -24.86
N GLN A 31 -0.61 3.60 -24.71
CA GLN A 31 0.65 4.24 -24.33
C GLN A 31 1.05 5.34 -25.32
N TYR A 32 0.91 5.09 -26.61
CA TYR A 32 1.14 6.09 -27.65
C TYR A 32 0.22 7.30 -27.50
N GLN A 33 -1.07 7.10 -27.19
CA GLN A 33 -2.02 8.18 -27.00
C GLN A 33 -1.71 9.03 -25.76
N ILE A 34 -1.44 8.40 -24.61
CA ILE A 34 -1.26 9.11 -23.35
C ILE A 34 0.07 9.87 -23.26
N THR A 35 1.07 9.49 -24.06
CA THR A 35 2.40 10.13 -24.10
C THR A 35 2.52 11.23 -25.17
N ARG A 36 1.44 11.58 -25.88
CA ARG A 36 1.50 12.68 -26.87
C ARG A 36 1.55 14.02 -26.14
N PRO A 37 2.35 15.01 -26.61
CA PRO A 37 2.44 16.32 -25.96
C PRO A 37 1.10 17.02 -25.76
N ALA A 38 0.19 16.94 -26.74
CA ALA A 38 -1.14 17.53 -26.63
C ALA A 38 -2.05 16.82 -25.61
N TYR A 39 -1.84 15.52 -25.39
CA TYR A 39 -2.55 14.76 -24.37
C TYR A 39 -1.98 15.08 -22.99
N GLU A 40 -0.66 14.98 -22.84
CA GLU A 40 0.05 15.25 -21.58
C GLU A 40 -0.15 16.70 -21.11
N ALA A 41 -0.10 17.69 -22.00
CA ALA A 41 -0.37 19.09 -21.65
C ALA A 41 -1.79 19.31 -21.12
N ARG A 42 -2.75 18.43 -21.48
CA ARG A 42 -4.15 18.53 -21.05
C ARG A 42 -4.48 17.66 -19.83
N TYR A 43 -3.82 16.52 -19.67
CA TYR A 43 -4.20 15.48 -18.70
C TYR A 43 -3.06 15.03 -17.77
N GLY A 44 -1.84 15.49 -18.01
CA GLY A 44 -0.62 15.01 -17.34
C GLY A 44 -0.22 13.60 -17.79
N LEU A 45 0.82 13.06 -17.14
CA LEU A 45 1.32 11.71 -17.35
C LEU A 45 1.66 11.06 -16.00
N TRP A 46 1.14 9.86 -15.77
CA TRP A 46 1.51 9.05 -14.62
C TRP A 46 2.74 8.21 -14.95
N ASN A 47 3.74 8.26 -14.07
CA ASN A 47 4.91 7.39 -14.15
C ASN A 47 5.07 6.58 -12.88
N LYS A 48 5.51 5.33 -13.03
CA LYS A 48 5.74 4.44 -11.90
C LYS A 48 7.06 4.79 -11.23
N LEU A 49 6.98 5.19 -9.96
CA LEU A 49 8.16 5.35 -9.12
C LEU A 49 8.74 3.97 -8.78
N SER A 50 10.03 3.76 -9.08
CA SER A 50 10.73 2.50 -8.80
C SER A 50 11.67 2.66 -7.61
N ILE A 51 11.24 2.16 -6.45
CA ILE A 51 12.05 2.13 -5.23
C ILE A 51 12.78 0.77 -5.12
N PRO A 52 14.11 0.74 -4.88
CA PRO A 52 14.87 -0.49 -4.67
C PRO A 52 14.29 -1.33 -3.54
N ALA A 53 14.30 -2.66 -3.68
CA ALA A 53 13.63 -3.58 -2.75
C ALA A 53 14.02 -3.37 -1.28
N ARG A 54 15.29 -3.04 -1.00
CA ARG A 54 15.80 -2.76 0.34
C ARG A 54 15.19 -1.54 1.03
N PHE A 55 14.69 -0.57 0.25
CA PHE A 55 14.09 0.67 0.75
C PHE A 55 12.56 0.66 0.72
N ARG A 56 11.95 -0.40 0.17
CA ARG A 56 10.49 -0.48 0.06
C ARG A 56 9.85 -0.55 1.45
N VAL A 57 8.83 0.28 1.61
CA VAL A 57 7.96 0.35 2.78
C VAL A 57 6.51 0.31 2.30
N ASN A 58 5.59 -0.17 3.14
CA ASN A 58 4.16 0.01 2.91
C ASN A 58 3.80 1.43 3.35
N GLY A 59 4.04 2.43 2.48
CA GLY A 59 3.80 3.83 2.82
C GLY A 59 2.32 4.08 3.12
N ILE A 60 2.00 4.30 4.40
CA ILE A 60 0.63 4.60 4.87
C ILE A 60 0.44 6.11 4.99
N HIS A 61 1.47 6.80 5.48
CA HIS A 61 1.49 8.24 5.69
C HIS A 61 2.63 8.86 4.91
N SER A 62 2.47 10.11 4.48
CA SER A 62 3.52 10.86 3.82
C SER A 62 3.40 12.35 4.07
N THR A 63 4.54 13.03 4.18
CA THR A 63 4.59 14.50 4.27
C THR A 63 5.78 15.04 3.47
N LEU A 64 5.59 16.18 2.83
CA LEU A 64 6.66 16.93 2.17
C LEU A 64 7.36 17.77 3.25
N LEU A 65 8.67 17.63 3.36
CA LEU A 65 9.48 18.40 4.29
C LEU A 65 9.91 19.74 3.67
N TYR A 66 10.24 20.72 4.51
CA TYR A 66 10.67 22.06 4.07
C TYR A 66 11.86 22.05 3.09
N ASN A 67 12.72 21.03 3.15
CA ASN A 67 13.89 20.87 2.30
C ASN A 67 13.57 20.19 0.94
N GLY A 68 12.30 19.85 0.70
CA GLY A 68 11.84 19.19 -0.52
C GLY A 68 11.92 17.65 -0.49
N ASP A 69 12.44 17.05 0.57
CA ASP A 69 12.37 15.61 0.75
C ASP A 69 10.96 15.17 1.13
N VAL A 70 10.60 13.92 0.82
CA VAL A 70 9.33 13.30 1.19
C VAL A 70 9.59 12.28 2.28
N LEU A 71 8.99 12.48 3.45
CA LEU A 71 9.00 11.54 4.56
C LEU A 71 7.80 10.60 4.42
N ILE A 72 8.05 9.32 4.14
CA ILE A 72 7.06 8.26 3.96
C ILE A 72 7.10 7.34 5.17
N MET A 73 6.05 7.35 5.99
CA MET A 73 5.98 6.60 7.24
C MET A 73 5.07 5.38 7.07
N ALA A 74 5.61 4.21 7.39
CA ALA A 74 4.86 2.97 7.39
C ALA A 74 4.58 2.47 8.81
N GLY A 75 5.52 2.68 9.73
CA GLY A 75 5.52 1.91 10.98
C GLY A 75 5.69 0.43 10.65
N SER A 76 4.83 -0.41 11.18
CA SER A 76 4.67 -1.83 10.79
C SER A 76 4.07 -2.00 9.39
N GLY A 77 3.42 -0.96 8.85
CA GLY A 77 2.84 -0.99 7.50
C GLY A 77 1.64 -1.92 7.37
N ASN A 78 0.82 -2.03 8.42
CA ASN A 78 -0.29 -2.98 8.53
C ASN A 78 0.14 -4.43 8.21
N ASN A 79 1.32 -4.83 8.69
CA ASN A 79 1.87 -6.17 8.51
C ASN A 79 2.13 -6.81 9.87
N GLN A 80 1.40 -7.89 10.20
CA GLN A 80 1.51 -8.56 11.50
C GLN A 80 2.92 -9.08 11.79
N ALA A 81 3.64 -9.57 10.77
CA ALA A 81 4.99 -10.09 10.96
C ALA A 81 5.99 -8.97 11.31
N PHE A 82 5.87 -7.80 10.66
CA PHE A 82 6.69 -6.63 11.00
C PHE A 82 6.36 -6.08 12.39
N PHE A 83 5.08 -6.06 12.75
CA PHE A 83 4.63 -5.67 14.10
C PHE A 83 5.22 -6.57 15.18
N ASN A 84 5.04 -7.89 15.05
CA ASN A 84 5.53 -8.87 16.01
C ASN A 84 7.06 -8.84 16.14
N ALA A 85 7.78 -8.49 15.07
CA ALA A 85 9.22 -8.36 15.06
C ALA A 85 9.73 -6.99 15.56
N GLY A 86 8.83 -6.06 15.93
CA GLY A 86 9.20 -4.67 16.28
C GLY A 86 9.90 -3.93 15.14
N THR A 87 9.68 -4.35 13.89
CA THR A 87 10.34 -3.80 12.70
C THR A 87 9.49 -2.68 12.12
N PHE A 88 9.83 -1.44 12.48
CA PHE A 88 9.12 -0.25 12.02
C PHE A 88 9.98 0.51 11.02
N LYS A 89 9.35 0.99 9.93
CA LYS A 89 10.05 1.63 8.83
C LYS A 89 9.49 3.01 8.51
N THR A 90 10.42 3.91 8.24
CA THR A 90 10.17 5.22 7.65
C THR A 90 11.21 5.44 6.55
N LEU A 91 10.77 5.86 5.38
CA LEU A 91 11.60 6.16 4.22
C LEU A 91 11.65 7.67 4.03
N LEU A 92 12.86 8.23 3.96
CA LEU A 92 13.11 9.55 3.43
C LEU A 92 13.49 9.43 1.96
N LEU A 93 12.77 10.12 1.09
CA LEU A 93 12.98 10.13 -0.35
C LEU A 93 13.25 11.55 -0.80
N ASN A 94 14.40 11.80 -1.43
CA ASN A 94 14.60 13.02 -2.20
C ASN A 94 14.04 12.82 -3.62
N PRO A 95 12.95 13.51 -4.03
CA PRO A 95 12.27 13.23 -5.29
C PRO A 95 13.03 13.74 -6.53
N VAL A 96 14.05 14.59 -6.36
CA VAL A 96 14.85 15.15 -7.46
C VAL A 96 16.03 14.24 -7.78
N THR A 97 16.77 13.83 -6.75
CA THR A 97 17.96 12.97 -6.88
C THR A 97 17.63 11.49 -6.81
N MET A 98 16.39 11.14 -6.44
CA MET A 98 15.95 9.78 -6.15
C MET A 98 16.78 9.10 -5.05
N HIS A 99 17.37 9.88 -4.14
CA HIS A 99 18.09 9.34 -2.99
C HIS A 99 17.12 8.80 -1.93
N GLU A 100 17.28 7.55 -1.53
CA GLU A 100 16.47 6.88 -0.53
C GLU A 100 17.25 6.56 0.75
N GLN A 101 16.63 6.83 1.89
CA GLN A 101 17.21 6.51 3.19
C GLN A 101 16.14 5.98 4.14
N LEU A 102 16.37 4.82 4.75
CA LEU A 102 15.55 4.40 5.89
C LEU A 102 15.98 5.17 7.13
N ILE A 103 15.01 5.78 7.80
CA ILE A 103 15.20 6.46 9.08
C ILE A 103 14.75 5.53 10.19
N ARG A 104 15.48 5.57 11.32
CA ARG A 104 15.11 4.82 12.53
C ARG A 104 13.72 5.23 12.99
N THR A 105 12.83 4.25 13.10
CA THR A 105 11.45 4.44 13.56
C THR A 105 11.29 3.75 14.93
N PRO A 106 11.27 4.51 16.05
CA PRO A 106 11.41 3.90 17.37
C PRO A 106 10.17 3.17 17.88
N TRP A 107 9.02 3.35 17.25
CA TRP A 107 7.73 2.79 17.66
C TRP A 107 6.78 2.70 16.46
N ASP A 108 5.63 2.03 16.58
CA ASP A 108 4.75 1.82 15.43
C ASP A 108 3.93 3.06 15.07
N LEU A 109 4.39 3.77 14.02
CA LEU A 109 3.72 4.94 13.46
C LEU A 109 2.47 4.60 12.62
N PHE A 110 2.17 3.32 12.40
CA PHE A 110 0.90 2.95 11.78
C PHE A 110 -0.26 3.49 12.62
N CYS A 111 -1.25 4.13 11.96
CA CYS A 111 -2.36 4.86 12.60
C CYS A 111 -1.98 6.14 13.39
N ALA A 112 -0.73 6.61 13.32
CA ALA A 112 -0.37 7.91 13.89
C ALA A 112 -0.99 9.08 13.10
N GLY A 113 -1.22 10.20 13.79
CA GLY A 113 -1.46 11.49 13.17
C GLY A 113 -0.16 12.30 13.09
N HIS A 114 -0.05 13.18 12.10
CA HIS A 114 1.10 14.06 11.96
C HIS A 114 0.73 15.44 11.41
N ILE A 115 1.48 16.46 11.82
CA ILE A 115 1.32 17.84 11.34
C ILE A 115 2.69 18.54 11.31
N GLU A 116 2.87 19.42 10.33
CA GLU A 116 4.02 20.31 10.27
C GLU A 116 3.85 21.46 11.26
N LEU A 117 4.89 21.74 12.04
CA LEU A 117 4.96 22.83 12.99
C LEU A 117 5.57 24.09 12.34
N PRO A 118 5.40 25.29 12.93
CA PRO A 118 5.93 26.53 12.36
C PRO A 118 7.46 26.58 12.18
N ASP A 119 8.20 25.74 12.90
CA ASP A 119 9.66 25.60 12.79
C ASP A 119 10.09 24.58 11.72
N GLY A 120 9.14 23.99 10.99
CA GLY A 120 9.36 22.97 9.96
C GLY A 120 9.52 21.54 10.49
N ASN A 121 9.45 21.34 11.81
CA ASN A 121 9.44 20.00 12.38
C ASN A 121 8.10 19.31 12.15
N ILE A 122 8.11 17.98 12.02
CA ILE A 122 6.89 17.19 11.93
C ILE A 122 6.55 16.64 13.31
N LEU A 123 5.48 17.15 13.92
CA LEU A 123 4.90 16.55 15.12
C LEU A 123 4.18 15.26 14.72
N ILE A 124 4.53 14.15 15.36
CA ILE A 124 3.91 12.84 15.13
C ILE A 124 3.43 12.29 16.48
N ALA A 125 2.16 11.88 16.55
CA ALA A 125 1.55 11.37 17.76
C ALA A 125 0.51 10.28 17.47
N GLY A 126 0.22 9.43 18.45
CA GLY A 126 -0.82 8.40 18.34
C GLY A 126 -0.23 7.02 18.09
N GLY A 127 -0.51 6.43 16.93
CA GLY A 127 0.00 5.13 16.45
C GLY A 127 -0.72 3.93 17.05
N THR A 128 -0.13 2.73 16.89
CA THR A 128 -0.78 1.49 17.33
C THR A 128 0.08 0.70 18.31
N ALA A 129 -0.56 0.20 19.37
CA ALA A 129 0.07 -0.66 20.36
C ALA A 129 -0.20 -2.14 20.09
N ARG A 130 -1.18 -2.46 19.23
CA ARG A 130 -1.66 -3.81 18.97
C ARG A 130 -2.65 -3.79 17.81
N TYR A 131 -2.56 -4.76 16.92
CA TYR A 131 -3.65 -5.15 16.03
C TYR A 131 -3.50 -6.63 15.73
N GLU A 132 -4.64 -7.32 15.63
CA GLU A 132 -4.71 -8.75 15.40
C GLU A 132 -5.29 -9.04 14.03
N ASN A 133 -4.76 -10.09 13.42
CA ASN A 133 -5.51 -10.83 12.43
C ASN A 133 -6.54 -11.71 13.15
N LEU A 134 -7.79 -11.26 13.22
CA LEU A 134 -8.89 -12.03 13.78
C LEU A 134 -9.38 -13.05 12.75
N ASP A 135 -9.54 -14.32 13.16
CA ASP A 135 -10.12 -15.38 12.34
C ASP A 135 -11.44 -15.88 12.97
N PRO A 136 -12.51 -15.07 12.96
CA PRO A 136 -13.73 -15.44 13.64
C PRO A 136 -14.61 -16.31 12.73
N VAL A 137 -15.34 -17.27 13.32
CA VAL A 137 -16.32 -18.09 12.60
C VAL A 137 -17.47 -17.24 12.04
N TYR A 138 -17.81 -16.14 12.71
CA TYR A 138 -18.78 -15.14 12.29
C TYR A 138 -18.16 -13.75 12.40
N ALA A 139 -18.49 -12.83 11.50
CA ALA A 139 -18.01 -11.44 11.57
C ALA A 139 -18.34 -10.82 12.95
N ALA A 140 -17.30 -10.48 13.71
CA ALA A 140 -17.40 -9.98 15.07
C ALA A 140 -16.23 -9.03 15.40
N GLY A 141 -16.31 -8.34 16.54
CA GLY A 141 -15.27 -7.45 17.05
C GLY A 141 -15.12 -7.56 18.56
N SER A 142 -14.28 -6.72 19.15
CA SER A 142 -14.08 -6.65 20.61
C SER A 142 -15.25 -5.96 21.31
N MET A 143 -15.70 -6.51 22.43
CA MET A 143 -16.66 -5.86 23.33
C MET A 143 -15.95 -5.34 24.58
N THR A 144 -16.16 -4.06 24.91
CA THR A 144 -15.72 -3.50 26.19
C THR A 144 -16.89 -3.59 27.19
N VAL A 145 -16.69 -4.32 28.28
CA VAL A 145 -17.68 -4.45 29.36
C VAL A 145 -17.29 -3.52 30.49
N VAL A 146 -18.22 -2.64 30.89
CA VAL A 146 -18.02 -1.71 32.01
C VAL A 146 -18.78 -2.21 33.22
N ASN A 147 -18.07 -2.50 34.32
CA ASN A 147 -18.66 -2.80 35.61
C ASN A 147 -18.63 -1.54 36.49
N ASN A 148 -19.80 -0.96 36.77
CA ASN A 148 -19.93 0.19 37.68
C ASN A 148 -20.12 -0.21 39.15
N ASP A 149 -20.23 -1.51 39.45
CA ASP A 149 -20.31 -2.02 40.81
C ASP A 149 -18.89 -2.08 41.42
N ALA A 150 -18.64 -1.19 42.38
CA ALA A 150 -17.37 -1.12 43.09
C ALA A 150 -17.24 -2.17 44.20
N ALA A 151 -18.33 -2.84 44.59
CA ALA A 151 -18.32 -3.80 45.70
C ALA A 151 -17.95 -5.21 45.25
N GLN A 152 -18.20 -5.57 43.99
CA GLN A 152 -17.94 -6.91 43.48
C GLN A 152 -17.59 -6.94 41.98
N PRO A 153 -16.70 -7.87 41.57
CA PRO A 153 -16.44 -8.14 40.17
C PRO A 153 -17.56 -9.01 39.56
N TRP A 154 -17.79 -8.85 38.26
CA TRP A 154 -18.75 -9.65 37.49
C TRP A 154 -18.05 -10.50 36.44
N THR A 155 -18.51 -11.74 36.25
CA THR A 155 -18.08 -12.64 35.17
C THR A 155 -19.28 -12.94 34.29
N LEU A 156 -19.20 -12.65 32.99
CA LEU A 156 -20.26 -12.92 32.03
C LEU A 156 -20.07 -14.32 31.41
N PRO A 157 -21.07 -15.20 31.46
CA PRO A 157 -20.99 -16.49 30.80
C PRO A 157 -21.05 -16.33 29.27
N LYS A 158 -20.54 -17.33 28.55
CA LYS A 158 -20.63 -17.39 27.08
C LYS A 158 -22.10 -17.32 26.63
N GLY A 159 -22.39 -16.44 25.66
CA GLY A 159 -23.74 -16.27 25.09
C GLY A 159 -24.60 -15.21 25.78
N THR A 160 -24.00 -14.38 26.64
CA THR A 160 -24.63 -13.16 27.17
C THR A 160 -24.68 -12.06 26.10
#